data_AF-A0A5K0X8C8-F1
#
_entry.id   AF-A0A5K0X8C8-F1
#
_cell.length_a   1.000
_cell.length_b   1.000
_cell.length_c   1.000
_cell.angle_alpha   90.00
_cell.angle_beta   90.00
_cell.angle_gamma   90.00
#
_symmetry.space_group_name_H-M   'P 1'
#
loop_
_entity.id
_entity.type
_entity.pdbx_description
1 polymer ?
#
loop_
_entity_poly.entity_id
_entity_poly.type
_entity_poly.pdbx_seq_one_letter_code
_entity_poly.pdbx_strand_id
1 'polypeptide(L)'
;SGRTPFYVALPLDTVSPDNNLNHMKAVSAGLKALKLLGVTGVSVPVWWGIVGNESEGKFNWSAYQSLAEMIRDSGLKLRFSLCLHGRPNISLPSWVVKIGESEPDIFFRDRAGKRYMHCLSLAVDELPVLAGKSPIQVYGEYLSEFKSSFSSLLGTTIT
;
A
#
# COMPACT_ATOMS: atom_id res chain seq x y z
N SER A 1 11.69 33.00 1.94
CA SER A 1 11.97 31.96 0.94
C SER A 1 11.63 30.62 1.55
N GLY A 2 10.60 29.92 1.07
CA GLY A 2 10.17 28.64 1.62
C GLY A 2 10.97 27.49 1.02
N ARG A 3 11.59 26.64 1.85
CA ARG A 3 12.34 25.47 1.39
C ARG A 3 11.37 24.46 0.75
N THR A 4 11.61 24.08 -0.51
CA THR A 4 10.80 23.05 -1.20
C THR A 4 10.94 21.71 -0.48
N PRO A 5 9.83 21.02 -0.13
CA PRO A 5 9.88 19.72 0.54
C PRO A 5 10.59 18.67 -0.31
N PHE A 6 11.54 17.95 0.29
CA PHE A 6 12.29 16.88 -0.36
C PHE A 6 12.02 15.54 0.34
N TYR A 7 11.59 14.54 -0.42
CA TYR A 7 11.25 13.21 0.08
C TYR A 7 12.11 12.14 -0.57
N VAL A 8 12.48 11.13 0.21
CA VAL A 8 13.23 9.96 -0.26
C VAL A 8 12.34 8.72 -0.18
N ALA A 9 12.24 7.96 -1.27
CA ALA A 9 11.53 6.68 -1.26
C ALA A 9 12.30 5.64 -0.45
N LEU A 10 11.61 4.95 0.46
CA LEU A 10 12.19 3.78 1.12
C LEU A 10 12.30 2.59 0.15
N PRO A 11 13.22 1.65 0.40
CA PRO A 11 13.30 0.40 -0.35
C PRO A 11 11.95 -0.32 -0.42
N LEU A 12 11.66 -0.91 -1.58
CA LEU A 12 10.37 -1.55 -1.88
C LEU A 12 10.10 -2.80 -1.01
N ASP A 13 11.16 -3.37 -0.44
CA ASP A 13 11.15 -4.52 0.45
C ASP A 13 11.17 -4.13 1.94
N THR A 14 11.02 -2.84 2.29
CA THR A 14 10.95 -2.39 3.70
C THR A 14 9.85 -3.12 4.47
N VAL A 15 8.71 -3.37 3.82
CA VAL A 15 7.65 -4.25 4.30
C VAL A 15 7.64 -5.51 3.43
N SER A 16 7.73 -6.68 4.05
CA SER A 16 7.70 -7.97 3.35
C SER A 16 6.29 -8.33 2.85
N PRO A 17 6.16 -9.25 1.88
CA PRO A 17 4.86 -9.79 1.47
C PRO A 17 4.04 -10.37 2.63
N ASP A 18 4.70 -10.95 3.64
CA ASP A 18 4.08 -11.48 4.86
C ASP A 18 3.74 -10.42 5.92
N ASN A 19 3.74 -9.13 5.55
CA ASN A 19 3.43 -8.02 6.43
C ASN A 19 4.36 -7.89 7.66
N ASN A 20 5.67 -8.00 7.44
CA ASN A 20 6.70 -7.79 8.45
C ASN A 20 7.67 -6.67 8.04
N LEU A 21 8.31 -6.01 9.01
CA LEU A 21 9.37 -5.04 8.72
C LEU A 21 10.72 -5.71 8.51
N ASN A 22 11.28 -5.54 7.31
CA ASN A 22 12.60 -6.01 6.99
C ASN A 22 13.67 -5.01 7.44
N HIS A 23 14.85 -5.53 7.78
CA HIS A 23 16.05 -4.73 8.03
C HIS A 23 15.87 -3.57 9.04
N MET A 24 15.05 -3.73 10.07
CA MET A 24 14.65 -2.65 11.01
C MET A 24 15.82 -1.79 11.52
N LYS A 25 16.96 -2.42 11.85
CA LYS A 25 18.17 -1.69 12.30
C LYS A 25 18.73 -0.77 11.22
N ALA A 26 18.83 -1.27 9.99
CA ALA A 26 19.32 -0.49 8.84
C ALA A 26 18.34 0.61 8.46
N VAL A 27 17.02 0.32 8.47
CA VAL A 27 15.96 1.31 8.24
C VAL A 27 16.07 2.44 9.27
N SER A 28 16.16 2.11 10.57
CA SER A 28 16.32 3.11 11.64
C SER A 28 17.56 3.98 11.46
N ALA A 29 18.71 3.38 11.14
CA ALA A 29 19.95 4.12 10.87
C ALA A 29 19.82 5.05 9.66
N GLY A 30 19.19 4.57 8.57
CA GLY A 30 18.92 5.35 7.38
C GLY A 30 18.00 6.55 7.64
N LEU A 31 16.91 6.37 8.40
CA LEU A 31 16.01 7.46 8.77
C LEU A 31 16.74 8.57 9.55
N LYS A 32 17.59 8.20 10.51
CA LYS A 32 18.42 9.16 11.26
C LYS A 32 19.36 9.93 10.34
N ALA A 33 20.03 9.24 9.40
CA ALA A 33 20.91 9.89 8.42
C ALA A 33 20.15 10.86 7.52
N LEU A 34 18.98 10.46 6.99
CA LEU A 34 18.12 11.33 6.18
C LEU A 34 17.69 12.59 6.95
N LYS A 35 17.37 12.45 8.23
CA LYS A 35 17.01 13.58 9.09
C LYS A 35 18.19 14.56 9.24
N LEU A 36 19.40 14.06 9.48
CA LEU A 36 20.61 14.88 9.59
C LEU A 36 20.93 15.63 8.29
N LEU A 37 20.62 15.04 7.13
CA LEU A 37 20.77 15.67 5.81
C LEU A 37 19.68 16.73 5.51
N GLY A 38 18.71 16.92 6.40
CA GLY A 38 17.64 17.91 6.23
C GLY A 38 16.58 17.49 5.21
N VAL A 39 16.41 16.18 4.99
CA VAL A 39 15.30 15.62 4.21
C VAL A 39 13.98 15.92 4.94
N THR A 40 12.92 16.25 4.19
CA THR A 40 11.62 16.58 4.77
C THR A 40 10.89 15.32 5.28
N GLY A 41 10.94 14.25 4.50
CA GLY A 41 10.27 13.00 4.84
C GLY A 41 10.65 11.85 3.93
N VAL A 42 9.93 10.74 4.08
CA VAL A 42 10.08 9.56 3.25
C VAL A 42 8.77 9.19 2.59
N SER A 43 8.85 8.48 1.47
CA SER A 43 7.68 7.88 0.82
C SER A 43 7.74 6.35 0.87
N VAL A 44 6.58 5.72 1.09
CA VAL A 44 6.44 4.28 1.25
C VAL A 44 5.23 3.80 0.45
N PRO A 45 5.37 2.83 -0.47
CA PRO A 45 4.23 2.19 -1.09
C PRO A 45 3.53 1.26 -0.09
N VAL A 46 2.21 1.31 -0.05
CA VAL A 46 1.36 0.38 0.71
C VAL A 46 0.63 -0.51 -0.27
N TRP A 47 0.93 -1.80 -0.25
CA TRP A 47 0.35 -2.74 -1.19
C TRP A 47 -0.96 -3.33 -0.66
N TRP A 48 -2.04 -3.21 -1.43
CA TRP A 48 -3.32 -3.82 -1.10
C TRP A 48 -3.20 -5.33 -0.89
N GLY A 49 -2.41 -6.00 -1.73
CA GLY A 49 -2.13 -7.43 -1.61
C GLY A 49 -1.34 -7.86 -0.37
N ILE A 50 -0.79 -6.93 0.42
CA ILE A 50 -0.19 -7.22 1.73
C ILE A 50 -1.23 -6.98 2.82
N VAL A 51 -1.80 -5.76 2.85
CA VAL A 51 -2.69 -5.32 3.92
C VAL A 51 -4.01 -6.09 3.91
N GLY A 52 -4.61 -6.31 2.73
CA GLY A 52 -5.93 -6.93 2.57
C GLY A 52 -5.89 -8.39 2.14
N ASN A 53 -4.77 -9.10 2.36
CA ASN A 53 -4.52 -10.40 1.75
C ASN A 53 -5.41 -11.54 2.26
N GLU A 54 -5.75 -11.51 3.56
CA GLU A 54 -6.38 -12.62 4.28
C GLU A 54 -7.79 -12.91 3.76
N SER A 55 -8.66 -11.90 3.78
CA SER A 55 -10.04 -11.99 3.31
C SER A 55 -10.60 -10.62 2.99
N GLU A 56 -11.72 -10.60 2.27
CA GLU A 56 -12.48 -9.38 2.03
C GLU A 56 -12.83 -8.68 3.37
N GLY A 57 -12.72 -7.35 3.39
CA GLY A 57 -13.04 -6.52 4.56
C GLY A 57 -12.08 -6.61 5.75
N LYS A 58 -11.04 -7.46 5.69
CA LYS A 58 -10.01 -7.55 6.73
C LYS A 58 -8.72 -6.90 6.27
N PHE A 59 -8.24 -5.92 7.02
CA PHE A 59 -7.04 -5.16 6.70
C PHE A 59 -6.05 -5.20 7.87
N ASN A 60 -4.85 -5.70 7.63
CA ASN A 60 -3.79 -5.76 8.62
C ASN A 60 -2.74 -4.67 8.35
N TRP A 61 -2.81 -3.59 9.12
CA TRP A 61 -1.93 -2.43 8.98
C TRP A 61 -0.68 -2.49 9.86
N SER A 62 -0.46 -3.57 10.62
CA SER A 62 0.50 -3.61 11.73
C SER A 62 1.93 -3.21 11.34
N ALA A 63 2.51 -3.78 10.29
CA ALA A 63 3.86 -3.41 9.85
C ALA A 63 3.95 -1.95 9.40
N TYR A 64 2.94 -1.47 8.67
CA TYR A 64 2.91 -0.07 8.23
C TYR A 64 2.72 0.91 9.41
N GLN A 65 1.97 0.52 10.44
CA GLN A 65 1.84 1.29 11.68
C GLN A 65 3.18 1.36 12.42
N SER A 66 3.85 0.23 12.63
CA SER A 66 5.17 0.20 13.24
C SER A 66 6.22 1.02 12.46
N LEU A 67 6.17 0.96 11.13
CA LEU A 67 7.04 1.79 10.28
C LEU A 67 6.71 3.28 10.42
N ALA A 68 5.44 3.64 10.45
CA ALA A 68 5.01 5.02 10.61
C ALA A 68 5.44 5.60 11.95
N GLU A 69 5.41 4.80 13.03
CA GLU A 69 5.94 5.17 14.34
C GLU A 69 7.45 5.39 14.30
N MET A 70 8.23 4.47 13.69
CA MET A 70 9.68 4.66 13.53
C MET A 70 10.03 5.95 12.77
N ILE A 71 9.24 6.29 11.75
CA ILE A 71 9.44 7.50 10.94
C ILE A 71 9.07 8.76 11.74
N ARG A 72 7.94 8.73 12.46
CA ARG A 72 7.53 9.79 13.40
C ARG A 72 8.63 10.07 14.40
N ASP A 73 9.15 9.02 15.06
CA ASP A 73 10.15 9.13 16.12
C ASP A 73 11.50 9.63 15.59
N SER A 74 11.76 9.44 14.29
CA SER A 74 12.91 10.02 13.60
C SER A 74 12.72 11.51 13.22
N GLY A 75 11.54 12.07 13.47
CA GLY A 75 11.21 13.46 13.16
C GLY A 75 11.06 13.75 11.67
N LEU A 76 10.77 12.74 10.86
CA LEU A 76 10.54 12.85 9.42
C LEU A 76 9.04 12.82 9.11
N LYS A 77 8.63 13.44 8.00
CA LYS A 77 7.28 13.27 7.44
C LYS A 77 7.17 11.95 6.67
N LEU A 78 5.94 11.48 6.50
CA LEU A 78 5.63 10.24 5.80
C LEU A 78 4.61 10.51 4.69
N ARG A 79 4.87 9.95 3.51
CA ARG A 79 3.91 9.84 2.41
C ARG A 79 3.64 8.38 2.08
N PHE A 80 2.39 7.98 2.17
CA PHE A 80 1.99 6.68 1.66
C PHE A 80 1.53 6.80 0.21
N SER A 81 1.98 5.85 -0.63
CA SER A 81 1.39 5.61 -1.95
C SER A 81 0.52 4.36 -1.84
N LEU A 82 -0.80 4.52 -1.90
CA LEU A 82 -1.74 3.41 -1.78
C LEU A 82 -1.80 2.64 -3.10
N CYS A 83 -1.16 1.48 -3.16
CA CYS A 83 -1.03 0.65 -4.34
C CYS A 83 -2.15 -0.40 -4.38
N LEU A 84 -3.21 -0.09 -5.12
CA LEU A 84 -4.34 -1.00 -5.41
C LEU A 84 -4.04 -2.01 -6.53
N HIS A 85 -2.79 -2.01 -7.02
CA HIS A 85 -2.26 -2.98 -7.98
C HIS A 85 -1.19 -3.85 -7.31
N GLY A 86 -0.95 -5.03 -7.88
CA GLY A 86 0.20 -5.87 -7.61
C GLY A 86 1.40 -5.56 -8.50
N ARG A 87 2.48 -6.31 -8.30
CA ARG A 87 3.75 -6.25 -9.04
C ARG A 87 4.43 -7.63 -8.99
N PRO A 88 5.57 -7.82 -9.69
CA PRO A 88 6.37 -9.02 -9.46
C PRO A 88 6.68 -9.19 -7.96
N ASN A 89 6.36 -10.37 -7.41
CA ASN A 89 6.49 -10.78 -6.00
C ASN A 89 5.44 -10.22 -5.01
N ILE A 90 4.48 -9.40 -5.45
CA ILE A 90 3.34 -8.97 -4.63
C ILE A 90 2.09 -9.05 -5.50
N SER A 91 1.26 -10.08 -5.30
CA SER A 91 0.00 -10.23 -6.03
C SER A 91 -1.05 -9.22 -5.54
N LEU A 92 -2.20 -9.17 -6.21
CA LEU A 92 -3.43 -8.71 -5.56
C LEU A 92 -3.76 -9.63 -4.36
N PRO A 93 -4.69 -9.25 -3.46
CA PRO A 93 -5.10 -10.13 -2.37
C PRO A 93 -5.47 -11.53 -2.86
N SER A 94 -5.10 -12.54 -2.08
CA SER A 94 -5.28 -13.95 -2.44
C SER A 94 -6.74 -14.29 -2.80
N TRP A 95 -7.70 -13.68 -2.11
CA TRP A 95 -9.13 -13.87 -2.38
C TRP A 95 -9.58 -13.24 -3.72
N VAL A 96 -8.99 -12.12 -4.14
CA VAL A 96 -9.24 -11.51 -5.47
C VAL A 96 -8.63 -12.37 -6.57
N VAL A 97 -7.42 -12.89 -6.34
CA VAL A 97 -6.76 -13.79 -7.30
C VAL A 97 -7.62 -15.03 -7.55
N LYS A 98 -8.16 -15.65 -6.49
CA LYS A 98 -9.07 -16.79 -6.59
C LYS A 98 -10.33 -16.49 -7.39
N ILE A 99 -10.95 -15.31 -7.19
CA ILE A 99 -12.10 -14.89 -8.01
C ILE A 99 -11.70 -14.77 -9.48
N GLY A 100 -10.53 -14.21 -9.76
CA GLY A 100 -10.01 -14.06 -11.12
C GLY A 100 -9.67 -15.37 -11.83
N GLU A 101 -9.51 -16.49 -11.11
CA GLU A 101 -9.38 -17.82 -11.69
C GLU A 101 -10.71 -18.30 -12.30
N SER A 102 -11.84 -18.01 -11.64
CA SER A 102 -13.19 -18.29 -12.17
C SER A 102 -13.72 -17.20 -13.10
N GLU A 103 -13.34 -15.94 -12.88
CA GLU A 103 -13.81 -14.77 -13.61
C GLU A 103 -12.63 -13.97 -14.20
N PRO A 104 -11.95 -14.47 -15.25
CA PRO A 104 -10.74 -13.83 -15.78
C PRO A 104 -10.98 -12.47 -16.45
N ASP A 105 -12.24 -12.10 -16.69
CA ASP A 105 -12.63 -10.81 -17.27
C ASP A 105 -12.54 -9.63 -16.29
N ILE A 106 -12.31 -9.89 -14.99
CA ILE A 106 -12.02 -8.83 -14.02
C ILE A 106 -10.65 -8.16 -14.24
N PHE A 107 -9.76 -8.79 -15.02
CA PHE A 107 -8.42 -8.27 -15.31
C PHE A 107 -8.34 -7.60 -16.67
N PHE A 108 -7.40 -6.66 -16.80
CA PHE A 108 -7.02 -6.13 -18.12
C PHE A 108 -6.60 -7.25 -19.08
N ARG A 109 -6.98 -7.10 -20.33
CA ARG A 109 -6.65 -8.03 -21.42
C ARG A 109 -6.01 -7.28 -22.57
N ASP A 110 -4.88 -7.76 -23.06
CA ASP A 110 -4.26 -7.22 -24.26
C ASP A 110 -4.93 -7.73 -25.55
N ARG A 111 -4.50 -7.21 -26.71
CA ARG A 111 -5.06 -7.62 -28.01
C ARG A 111 -4.87 -9.11 -28.34
N ALA A 112 -3.88 -9.76 -27.74
CA ALA A 112 -3.57 -11.17 -27.94
C ALA A 112 -4.35 -12.08 -26.98
N GLY A 113 -5.17 -11.50 -26.10
CA GLY A 113 -5.96 -12.22 -25.12
C GLY A 113 -5.24 -12.47 -23.80
N LYS A 114 -4.00 -12.00 -23.62
CA LYS A 114 -3.24 -12.22 -22.38
C LYS A 114 -3.78 -11.32 -21.27
N ARG A 115 -3.97 -11.90 -20.09
CA ARG A 115 -4.47 -11.20 -18.90
C ARG A 115 -3.33 -10.61 -18.08
N TYR A 116 -3.55 -9.40 -17.56
CA TYR A 116 -2.68 -8.76 -16.58
C TYR A 116 -3.26 -8.93 -15.17
N MET A 117 -2.89 -10.03 -14.51
CA MET A 117 -3.47 -10.45 -13.21
C MET A 117 -3.04 -9.60 -12.01
N HIS A 118 -2.24 -8.56 -12.21
CA HIS A 118 -1.78 -7.66 -11.16
C HIS A 118 -2.65 -6.40 -11.01
N CYS A 119 -3.69 -6.21 -11.81
CA CYS A 119 -4.58 -5.06 -11.65
C CYS A 119 -5.97 -5.39 -12.16
N LEU A 120 -6.99 -4.99 -11.39
CA LEU A 120 -8.38 -5.06 -11.83
C LEU A 120 -8.60 -4.07 -12.98
N SER A 121 -9.39 -4.48 -13.96
CA SER A 121 -9.78 -3.65 -15.09
C SER A 121 -10.70 -2.53 -14.62
N LEU A 122 -10.49 -1.31 -15.11
CA LEU A 122 -11.41 -0.18 -14.86
C LEU A 122 -12.84 -0.47 -15.34
N ALA A 123 -12.99 -1.39 -16.30
CA ALA A 123 -14.30 -1.80 -16.81
C ALA A 123 -15.20 -2.48 -15.76
N VAL A 124 -14.62 -2.97 -14.65
CA VAL A 124 -15.36 -3.63 -13.58
C VAL A 124 -15.53 -2.76 -12.33
N ASP A 125 -15.08 -1.49 -12.33
CA ASP A 125 -15.03 -0.63 -11.14
C ASP A 125 -16.35 -0.54 -10.37
N GLU A 126 -17.49 -0.55 -11.08
CA GLU A 126 -18.85 -0.44 -10.54
C GLU A 126 -19.61 -1.77 -10.56
N LEU A 127 -19.01 -2.85 -11.07
CA LEU A 127 -19.66 -4.15 -11.20
C LEU A 127 -19.41 -5.01 -9.95
N PRO A 128 -20.41 -5.76 -9.45
CA PRO A 128 -20.31 -6.52 -8.21
C PRO A 128 -19.52 -7.84 -8.34
N VAL A 129 -18.32 -7.78 -8.91
CA VAL A 129 -17.49 -8.94 -9.27
C VAL A 129 -16.64 -9.47 -8.12
N LEU A 130 -16.58 -8.78 -6.98
CA LEU A 130 -15.80 -9.16 -5.80
C LEU A 130 -16.75 -9.66 -4.70
N ALA A 131 -17.23 -10.89 -4.86
CA ALA A 131 -18.17 -11.53 -3.92
C ALA A 131 -19.43 -10.69 -3.61
N GLY A 132 -19.97 -10.02 -4.64
CA GLY A 132 -21.15 -9.17 -4.54
C GLY A 132 -20.85 -7.69 -4.30
N LYS A 133 -19.58 -7.30 -4.11
CA LYS A 133 -19.14 -5.91 -4.08
C LYS A 133 -18.41 -5.51 -5.35
N SER A 134 -18.44 -4.22 -5.64
CA SER A 134 -17.62 -3.63 -6.70
C SER A 134 -16.22 -3.25 -6.20
N PRO A 135 -15.20 -3.21 -7.09
CA PRO A 135 -13.87 -2.72 -6.75
C PRO A 135 -13.90 -1.36 -6.06
N ILE A 136 -14.73 -0.40 -6.51
CA ILE A 136 -14.79 0.93 -5.88
C ILE A 136 -15.32 0.87 -4.44
N GLN A 137 -16.24 -0.04 -4.13
CA GLN A 137 -16.71 -0.27 -2.76
C GLN A 137 -15.58 -0.83 -1.88
N VAL A 138 -14.87 -1.85 -2.37
CA VAL A 138 -13.74 -2.46 -1.65
C VAL A 138 -12.61 -1.44 -1.43
N TYR A 139 -12.32 -0.60 -2.42
CA TYR A 139 -11.36 0.49 -2.28
C TYR A 139 -11.82 1.55 -1.28
N GLY A 140 -13.12 1.86 -1.23
CA GLY A 140 -13.70 2.74 -0.23
C GLY A 140 -13.55 2.21 1.21
N GLU A 141 -13.76 0.91 1.41
CA GLU A 141 -13.54 0.25 2.70
C GLU A 141 -12.06 0.30 3.10
N TYR A 142 -11.16 -0.02 2.16
CA TYR A 142 -9.70 0.07 2.37
C TYR A 142 -9.26 1.48 2.78
N LEU A 143 -9.77 2.52 2.10
CA LEU A 143 -9.45 3.92 2.42
C LEU A 143 -10.02 4.36 3.78
N SER A 144 -11.21 3.86 4.14
CA SER A 144 -11.84 4.14 5.43
C SER A 144 -11.04 3.52 6.58
N GLU A 145 -10.60 2.27 6.41
CA GLU A 145 -9.76 1.56 7.37
C GLU A 145 -8.35 2.16 7.47
N PHE A 146 -7.76 2.60 6.35
CA PHE A 146 -6.54 3.40 6.37
C PHE A 146 -6.72 4.67 7.22
N LYS A 147 -7.78 5.45 6.97
CA LYS A 147 -8.05 6.68 7.71
C LYS A 147 -8.20 6.42 9.21
N SER A 148 -8.92 5.37 9.59
CA SER A 148 -9.12 4.96 10.98
C SER A 148 -7.79 4.56 11.63
N SER A 149 -7.05 3.65 10.99
CA SER A 149 -5.80 3.05 11.48
C SER A 149 -4.65 4.05 11.66
N PHE A 150 -4.66 5.14 10.90
CA PHE A 150 -3.63 6.19 10.94
C PHE A 150 -4.15 7.53 11.44
N SER A 151 -5.34 7.59 12.01
CA SER A 151 -6.02 8.82 12.43
C SER A 151 -5.16 9.74 13.32
N SER A 152 -4.37 9.19 14.22
CA SER A 152 -3.46 9.95 15.10
C SER A 152 -2.24 10.56 14.38
N LEU A 153 -1.87 10.02 13.22
CA LEU A 153 -0.70 10.44 12.43
C LEU A 153 -1.06 11.31 11.23
N LEU A 154 -2.32 11.28 10.78
CA LEU A 154 -2.81 12.10 9.67
C LEU A 154 -2.75 13.60 10.01
N GLY A 155 -2.21 14.40 9.08
CA GLY A 155 -2.04 15.85 9.24
C GLY A 155 -0.87 16.25 10.15
N THR A 156 -0.27 15.29 10.87
CA THR A 156 0.92 15.51 11.68
C THR A 156 2.15 14.90 11.01
N THR A 157 2.27 13.58 11.02
CA THR A 157 3.39 12.83 10.43
C THR A 157 3.10 12.49 8.98
N ILE A 158 1.89 12.03 8.69
CA ILE A 158 1.43 11.67 7.35
C ILE A 158 0.85 12.91 6.67
N THR A 159 1.46 13.34 5.55
CA THR A 159 1.18 14.61 4.87
C THR A 159 1.21 14.52 3.35
#